data_AF-A0A381L4F7-F1
#
_entry.id   AF-A0A381L4F7-F1
#
_cell.length_a   1.000
_cell.length_b   1.000
_cell.length_c   1.000
_cell.angle_alpha   90.00
_cell.angle_beta   90.00
_cell.angle_gamma   90.00
#
_symmetry.space_group_name_H-M   'P 1'
#
loop_
_entity.id
_entity.type
_entity.pdbx_description
1 polymer ?
#
loop_
_entity_poly.entity_id
_entity_poly.type
_entity_poly.pdbx_seq_one_letter_code
_entity_poly.pdbx_strand_id
1 'polypeptide(L)' 'MSNDKKQSIVFFHPDLGIGGAERLIIDAAVGLQRRGHQVVIFTSRCDPQHCFDEARD' A
#
# COMPACT_ATOMS: atom_id res chain seq x y z
N MET A 1 1.08 -25.92 9.32
CA MET A 1 1.13 -24.84 8.32
C MET A 1 0.08 -23.83 8.70
N SER A 2 0.46 -22.60 9.04
CA SER A 2 -0.48 -21.57 9.50
C SER A 2 -1.52 -21.32 8.41
N ASN A 3 -2.80 -21.38 8.80
CA ASN A 3 -3.93 -21.06 7.93
C ASN A 3 -3.99 -19.54 7.76
N ASP A 4 -3.03 -18.97 7.01
CA ASP A 4 -3.05 -17.56 6.62
C ASP A 4 -4.25 -17.36 5.68
N LYS A 5 -5.40 -17.06 6.28
CA LYS A 5 -6.61 -16.72 5.55
C LYS A 5 -6.29 -15.50 4.70
N LYS A 6 -6.46 -15.61 3.38
CA LYS A 6 -6.39 -14.44 2.50
C LYS A 6 -7.45 -13.44 2.95
N GLN A 7 -7.03 -12.22 3.17
CA GLN A 7 -7.86 -11.13 3.68
C GLN A 7 -7.85 -9.99 2.66
N SER A 8 -8.91 -9.18 2.70
CA SER A 8 -8.96 -7.90 2.01
C SER A 8 -8.60 -6.82 3.02
N ILE A 9 -7.57 -6.03 2.72
CA ILE A 9 -6.98 -5.05 3.62
C ILE A 9 -7.03 -3.70 2.92
N VAL A 10 -7.50 -2.69 3.64
CA VAL A 10 -7.65 -1.34 3.10
C VAL A 10 -6.82 -0.37 3.94
N PHE A 11 -5.95 0.39 3.28
CA PHE A 11 -5.26 1.52 3.88
C PHE A 11 -5.95 2.82 3.45
N PHE A 12 -6.13 3.73 4.40
CA PHE A 12 -6.52 5.10 4.12
C PHE A 12 -5.33 6.00 4.45
N HIS A 13 -4.81 6.70 3.45
CA HIS A 13 -3.70 7.61 3.64
C HIS A 13 -3.91 8.89 2.82
N PRO A 14 -3.89 10.08 3.43
CA PRO A 14 -4.37 11.30 2.76
C PRO A 14 -3.56 11.72 1.54
N ASP A 15 -2.28 11.36 1.44
CA ASP A 15 -1.39 11.72 0.34
C ASP A 15 -0.39 10.58 0.10
N LEU A 16 -0.20 10.13 -1.14
CA LEU A 16 0.83 9.15 -1.52
C LEU A 16 2.02 9.83 -2.20
N GLY A 17 2.52 10.88 -1.55
CA GLY A 17 3.74 11.60 -1.95
C GLY A 17 5.04 10.86 -1.59
N ILE A 18 6.13 11.61 -1.48
CA ILE A 18 7.41 11.11 -0.95
C ILE A 18 7.53 11.52 0.52
N GLY A 19 7.39 10.56 1.41
CA GLY A 19 7.57 10.76 2.84
C GLY A 19 7.69 9.46 3.62
N GLY A 20 7.97 9.58 4.92
CA GLY A 20 8.22 8.42 5.77
C GLY A 20 6.96 7.60 6.07
N ALA A 21 5.81 8.24 6.22
CA ALA A 21 4.56 7.56 6.50
C ALA A 21 4.04 6.83 5.25
N GLU A 22 4.19 7.48 4.10
CA GLU A 22 3.91 6.97 2.78
C GLU A 22 4.74 5.71 2.54
N ARG A 23 6.07 5.76 2.80
CA ARG A 23 6.95 4.58 2.67
C ARG A 23 6.50 3.43 3.56
N LEU A 24 6.13 3.71 4.81
CA LEU A 24 5.64 2.68 5.75
C LEU A 24 4.39 1.98 5.22
N ILE A 25 3.41 2.75 4.72
CA ILE A 25 2.16 2.21 4.19
C ILE A 25 2.44 1.38 2.92
N ILE A 26 3.29 1.85 2.02
CA ILE A 26 3.66 1.15 0.79
C ILE A 26 4.40 -0.16 1.10
N ASP A 27 5.38 -0.15 1.99
CA ASP A 27 6.11 -1.37 2.38
C ASP A 27 5.18 -2.41 3.02
N ALA A 28 4.24 -1.97 3.86
CA ALA A 28 3.23 -2.85 4.45
C ALA A 28 2.29 -3.44 3.37
N ALA A 29 1.82 -2.62 2.44
CA ALA A 29 0.94 -3.06 1.36
C ALA A 29 1.62 -4.11 0.47
N VAL A 30 2.86 -3.85 0.03
CA VAL A 30 3.65 -4.78 -0.78
C VAL A 30 3.92 -6.08 -0.01
N GLY A 31 4.27 -5.99 1.28
CA GLY A 31 4.48 -7.17 2.12
C GLY A 31 3.23 -8.04 2.25
N LEU A 32 2.06 -7.43 2.42
CA LEU A 32 0.77 -8.12 2.50
C LEU A 32 0.35 -8.74 1.16
N GLN A 33 0.57 -8.04 0.05
CA GLN A 33 0.35 -8.60 -1.30
C GLN A 33 1.23 -9.82 -1.56
N ARG A 34 2.52 -9.79 -1.17
CA ARG A 34 3.45 -10.94 -1.28
C ARG A 34 2.99 -12.15 -0.47
N ARG A 35 2.27 -11.93 0.63
CA ARG A 35 1.64 -12.99 1.44
C ARG A 35 0.31 -13.50 0.85
N GLY A 36 -0.15 -12.93 -0.27
CA GLY A 36 -1.36 -13.32 -0.98
C GLY A 36 -2.64 -12.66 -0.49
N HIS A 37 -2.54 -11.58 0.30
CA HIS A 37 -3.70 -10.76 0.67
C HIS A 37 -4.06 -9.80 -0.47
N GLN A 38 -5.34 -9.45 -0.56
CA GLN A 38 -5.81 -8.38 -1.43
C GLN A 38 -5.64 -7.06 -0.67
N VAL A 39 -4.98 -6.08 -1.27
CA VAL A 39 -4.69 -4.79 -0.63
C VAL A 39 -5.13 -3.66 -1.54
N VAL A 40 -5.84 -2.70 -0.97
CA VAL A 40 -6.27 -1.46 -1.64
C VAL A 40 -5.84 -0.27 -0.79
N ILE A 41 -5.32 0.77 -1.42
CA ILE A 41 -4.98 2.02 -0.75
C ILE A 41 -5.88 3.11 -1.31
N PHE A 42 -6.67 3.74 -0.44
CA PHE A 42 -7.40 4.95 -0.78
C PHE A 42 -6.61 6.16 -0.35
N THR A 43 -6.40 7.07 -1.29
CA THR A 43 -5.75 8.34 -1.05
C THR A 43 -6.50 9.48 -1.70
N SER A 44 -6.43 10.66 -1.09
CA SER A 44 -6.99 11.88 -1.66
C SER A 44 -6.08 12.49 -2.72
N ARG A 45 -4.80 12.11 -2.73
CA ARG A 45 -3.81 12.64 -3.66
C ARG A 45 -2.75 11.59 -3.97
N CYS A 46 -2.57 11.29 -5.24
CA CYS A 46 -1.43 10.54 -5.76
C CYS A 46 -0.93 11.31 -6.98
N ASP A 47 0.25 11.93 -6.87
CA ASP A 47 0.89 12.59 -8.00
C ASP A 47 1.85 11.60 -8.67
N PRO A 48 1.60 11.15 -9.91
CA PRO A 48 2.47 10.20 -10.60
C PRO A 48 3.90 10.71 -10.79
N GLN A 49 4.14 12.02 -10.72
CA GLN A 49 5.49 12.60 -10.80
C GLN A 49 6.18 12.66 -9.43
N HIS A 50 5.46 12.44 -8.34
CA HIS A 50 5.93 12.58 -6.97
C HIS A 50 5.44 11.46 -6.05
N CYS A 51 5.45 10.21 -6.50
CA CYS A 51 5.15 9.03 -5.70
C CYS A 51 6.22 7.95 -5.87
N PHE A 52 6.21 6.97 -4.95
CA PHE A 52 7.02 5.76 -5.06
C PHE A 52 6.60 4.92 -6.27
N ASP A 53 7.54 4.19 -6.87
CA ASP A 53 7.28 3.36 -8.06
C ASP A 53 6.23 2.26 -7.76
N GLU A 54 6.24 1.72 -6.55
CA GLU A 54 5.26 0.74 -6.08
C GLU A 54 3.83 1.31 -5.96
N ALA A 55 3.70 2.64 -5.93
CA ALA A 55 2.43 3.37 -5.85
C ALA A 55 2.02 4.02 -7.19
N ARG A 56 2.78 3.79 -8.27
CA ARG A 56 2.67 4.47 -9.57
C ARG A 56 1.85 3.66 -10.60
N ASP A 57 1.12 2.66 -10.13
CA ASP A 57 0.32 1.69 -10.92
C ASP A 57 -0.58 2.35 -11.99
#